data_AF-A0A821I1P0-F1
#
_entry.id   AF-A0A821I1P0-F1
#
_cell.length_a   1.000
_cell.length_b   1.000
_cell.length_c   1.000
_cell.angle_alpha   90.00
_cell.angle_beta   90.00
_cell.angle_gamma   90.00
#
_symmetry.space_group_name_H-M   'P 1'
#
loop_
_entity.id
_entity.type
_entity.pdbx_description
1 polymer ?
#
loop_
_entity_poly.entity_id
_entity_poly.type
_entity_poly.pdbx_seq_one_letter_code
_entity_poly.pdbx_strand_id
1 'polypeptide(L)'
;MHVSNSSSTSTNNITTTNNNINNNTKVYLTCEQTDKLRHILDRSIPICPSPPSSFPTLNITPRNFLRQVLCKLKEYSIDLTSIRINGGAASYVLVNDSNFVYRDIDILIHIKTPLSSEQKTKLFSSNNEPYLCDVWTIIKCIVSSCLLEHITDVKANQQQSQQYTHHYLSNVLDTYANKNIKISSEQDSWALLSLQNYAGQNLELKFVEHLKRQWQFSVDSFQINLEPLL
;
A
#
# COMPACT_ATOMS: atom_id res chain seq x y z
N MET A 1 20.66 20.03 -6.89
CA MET A 1 22.07 20.22 -7.26
C MET A 1 22.79 20.67 -5.99
N HIS A 2 23.87 20.10 -5.50
CA HIS A 2 24.97 19.41 -6.15
C HIS A 2 25.43 18.30 -5.18
N VAL A 3 25.78 17.13 -5.71
CA VAL A 3 27.15 16.58 -5.69
C VAL A 3 27.93 16.94 -4.44
N SER A 4 28.36 15.93 -3.70
CA SER A 4 29.61 16.06 -2.95
C SER A 4 30.48 14.84 -3.21
N ASN A 5 31.55 15.14 -3.93
CA ASN A 5 32.79 14.40 -3.95
C ASN A 5 33.46 14.60 -2.58
N SER A 6 33.99 13.54 -1.99
CA SER A 6 34.72 13.61 -0.74
C SER A 6 36.22 13.72 -1.02
N SER A 7 36.85 14.77 -0.51
CA SER A 7 38.24 14.71 -0.08
C SER A 7 38.51 15.67 1.07
N SER A 8 39.05 15.06 2.11
CA SER A 8 39.40 15.52 3.45
C SER A 8 40.59 16.48 3.52
N THR A 9 40.64 17.26 4.59
CA THR A 9 41.78 17.61 5.49
C THR A 9 41.53 19.03 6.06
N SER A 10 41.83 19.43 7.29
CA SER A 10 42.26 18.83 8.56
C SER A 10 42.08 19.91 9.63
N THR A 11 41.76 19.46 10.86
CA THR A 11 42.13 20.04 12.18
C THR A 11 41.99 21.54 12.45
N ASN A 12 41.13 21.92 13.42
CA ASN A 12 41.57 22.45 14.72
C ASN A 12 40.43 22.70 15.72
N ASN A 13 40.77 22.49 16.99
CA ASN A 13 39.94 22.44 18.19
C ASN A 13 39.26 23.78 18.55
N ILE A 14 37.95 23.77 18.86
CA ILE A 14 37.34 24.59 19.93
C ILE A 14 36.22 23.80 20.60
N THR A 15 36.24 23.88 21.93
CA THR A 15 35.42 23.26 22.97
C THR A 15 33.91 23.51 22.85
N THR A 16 33.13 22.47 23.20
CA THR A 16 31.79 22.51 23.80
C THR A 16 30.67 23.27 23.09
N THR A 17 29.81 22.51 22.39
CA THR A 17 28.40 22.32 22.78
C THR A 17 27.91 21.00 22.19
N ASN A 18 27.55 20.06 23.07
CA ASN A 18 26.83 18.83 22.70
C ASN A 18 25.46 19.20 22.12
N ASN A 19 25.36 19.33 20.81
CA ASN A 19 24.07 19.26 20.13
C ASN A 19 23.92 17.84 19.58
N ASN A 20 23.21 17.02 20.36
CA ASN A 20 22.55 15.83 19.85
C ASN A 20 21.65 16.25 18.68
N ILE A 21 22.16 16.14 17.45
CA ILE A 21 21.32 16.28 16.27
C ILE A 21 20.48 15.00 16.20
N ASN A 22 19.30 15.06 16.81
CA ASN A 22 18.24 14.11 16.57
C ASN A 22 17.88 14.20 15.07
N ASN A 23 18.47 13.33 14.27
CA ASN A 23 18.29 13.21 12.82
C ASN A 23 16.91 12.66 12.46
N ASN A 24 15.85 13.38 12.80
CA ASN A 24 14.47 13.06 12.43
C ASN A 24 13.73 14.31 11.93
N THR A 25 14.38 15.09 11.07
CA THR A 25 13.77 16.24 10.41
C THR A 25 12.70 15.76 9.43
N LYS A 26 11.44 15.79 9.87
CA LYS A 26 10.27 15.69 9.01
C LYS A 26 10.24 16.92 8.09
N VAL A 27 10.14 16.69 6.78
CA VAL A 27 9.95 17.74 5.78
C VAL A 27 8.48 17.75 5.38
N TYR A 28 7.89 18.94 5.31
CA TYR A 28 6.50 19.12 4.89
C TYR A 28 6.43 19.36 3.38
N LEU A 29 5.40 18.79 2.74
CA LEU A 29 5.13 19.06 1.34
C LEU A 29 4.69 20.52 1.15
N THR A 30 5.09 21.12 0.04
CA THR A 30 4.52 22.40 -0.41
C THR A 30 3.07 22.19 -0.88
N CYS A 31 2.32 23.28 -1.12
CA CYS A 31 0.99 23.19 -1.70
C CYS A 31 1.00 22.44 -3.05
N GLU A 32 1.93 22.78 -3.94
CA GLU A 32 2.07 22.12 -5.25
C GLU A 32 2.33 20.61 -5.12
N GLN A 33 3.24 20.22 -4.22
CA GLN A 33 3.53 18.80 -3.97
C GLN A 33 2.31 18.10 -3.34
N THR A 34 1.58 18.79 -2.46
CA THR A 34 0.35 18.25 -1.89
C THR A 34 -0.71 18.03 -2.97
N ASP A 35 -0.83 18.93 -3.95
CA ASP A 35 -1.77 18.79 -5.05
C ASP A 35 -1.37 17.67 -6.01
N LYS A 36 -0.07 17.48 -6.28
CA LYS A 36 0.44 16.27 -6.99
C LYS A 36 0.07 15.00 -6.25
N LEU A 37 0.23 14.96 -4.93
CA LEU A 37 -0.15 13.80 -4.12
C LEU A 37 -1.65 13.53 -4.17
N ARG A 38 -2.47 14.58 -4.05
CA ARG A 38 -3.94 14.47 -4.20
C ARG A 38 -4.30 13.95 -5.58
N HIS A 39 -3.65 14.43 -6.64
CA HIS A 39 -3.87 13.95 -8.00
C HIS A 39 -3.67 12.44 -8.13
N ILE A 40 -2.60 11.88 -7.53
CA ILE A 40 -2.37 10.43 -7.53
C ILE A 40 -3.49 9.68 -6.80
N LEU A 41 -3.92 10.19 -5.64
CA LEU A 41 -4.88 9.50 -4.78
C LEU A 41 -6.34 9.65 -5.24
N ASP A 42 -6.69 10.75 -5.91
CA ASP A 42 -8.06 11.10 -6.30
C ASP A 42 -8.38 10.76 -7.76
N ARG A 43 -7.37 10.48 -8.58
CA ARG A 43 -7.57 10.05 -9.96
C ARG A 43 -8.00 8.59 -9.99
N SER A 44 -9.14 8.32 -10.63
CA SER A 44 -9.58 6.96 -10.93
C SER A 44 -8.59 6.24 -11.86
N ILE A 45 -8.21 5.03 -11.50
CA ILE A 45 -7.36 4.14 -12.30
C ILE A 45 -8.11 2.83 -12.62
N PRO A 46 -7.93 2.25 -13.82
CA PRO A 46 -8.50 0.96 -14.15
C PRO A 46 -7.71 -0.17 -13.50
N ILE A 47 -8.39 -1.04 -12.74
CA ILE A 47 -7.87 -2.33 -12.28
C ILE A 47 -8.47 -3.42 -13.15
N CYS A 48 -7.61 -4.05 -13.94
CA CYS A 48 -7.97 -4.99 -14.99
C CYS A 48 -7.94 -6.44 -14.46
N PRO A 49 -8.92 -7.27 -14.83
CA PRO A 49 -8.87 -8.70 -14.55
C PRO A 49 -7.90 -9.40 -15.53
N SER A 50 -7.23 -10.45 -15.05
CA SER A 50 -6.37 -11.31 -15.86
C SER A 50 -7.20 -12.18 -16.83
N PRO A 51 -6.88 -12.21 -18.14
CA PRO A 51 -7.55 -13.09 -19.09
C PRO A 51 -7.20 -14.58 -18.89
N PRO A 52 -8.13 -15.51 -19.17
CA PRO A 52 -9.55 -15.29 -19.44
C PRO A 52 -10.34 -15.10 -18.13
N SER A 53 -11.11 -14.02 -18.04
CA SER A 53 -11.99 -13.76 -16.89
C SER A 53 -13.30 -13.11 -17.34
N SER A 54 -14.39 -13.42 -16.63
CA SER A 54 -15.71 -12.81 -16.82
C SER A 54 -15.96 -11.61 -15.91
N PHE A 55 -14.99 -11.27 -15.05
CA PHE A 55 -15.05 -10.08 -14.22
C PHE A 55 -14.81 -8.80 -15.06
N PRO A 56 -15.42 -7.65 -14.68
CA PRO A 56 -15.23 -6.40 -15.42
C PRO A 56 -13.91 -5.71 -15.05
N THR A 57 -13.46 -4.73 -15.85
CA THR A 57 -12.46 -3.76 -15.38
C THR A 57 -13.09 -2.85 -14.32
N LEU A 58 -12.40 -2.65 -13.20
CA LEU A 58 -12.84 -1.78 -12.11
C LEU A 58 -12.21 -0.40 -12.21
N ASN A 59 -12.99 0.66 -12.06
CA ASN A 59 -12.48 2.01 -11.97
C ASN A 59 -12.34 2.39 -10.50
N ILE A 60 -11.11 2.33 -9.97
CA ILE A 60 -10.82 2.52 -8.56
C ILE A 60 -10.17 3.88 -8.33
N THR A 61 -10.71 4.63 -7.37
CA THR A 61 -10.01 5.81 -6.81
C THR A 61 -9.14 5.36 -5.64
N PRO A 62 -7.79 5.47 -5.72
CA PRO A 62 -6.90 4.93 -4.69
C PRO A 62 -7.23 5.40 -3.27
N ARG A 63 -7.59 6.68 -3.08
CA ARG A 63 -7.98 7.21 -1.76
C ARG A 63 -9.15 6.44 -1.15
N ASN A 64 -10.22 6.26 -1.92
CA ASN A 64 -11.45 5.64 -1.43
C ASN A 64 -11.22 4.15 -1.15
N PHE A 65 -10.48 3.47 -2.03
CA PHE A 65 -10.14 2.06 -1.85
C PHE A 65 -9.24 1.84 -0.63
N LEU A 66 -8.22 2.67 -0.45
CA LEU A 66 -7.35 2.61 0.73
C LEU A 66 -8.15 2.85 2.01
N ARG A 67 -9.03 3.86 2.06
CA ARG A 67 -9.93 4.08 3.22
C ARG A 67 -10.77 2.86 3.56
N GLN A 68 -11.36 2.23 2.54
CA GLN A 68 -12.18 1.03 2.71
C GLN A 68 -11.35 -0.15 3.27
N VAL A 69 -10.16 -0.38 2.71
CA VAL A 69 -9.22 -1.40 3.21
C VAL A 69 -8.81 -1.10 4.64
N LEU A 70 -8.40 0.14 4.95
CA LEU A 70 -7.98 0.54 6.30
C LEU A 70 -9.10 0.40 7.34
N CYS A 71 -10.34 0.76 6.98
CA CYS A 71 -11.51 0.59 7.85
C CYS A 71 -11.69 -0.87 8.23
N LYS A 72 -11.68 -1.76 7.22
CA LYS A 72 -11.82 -3.20 7.44
C LYS A 72 -10.65 -3.81 8.20
N LEU A 73 -9.40 -3.40 7.93
CA LEU A 73 -8.24 -3.86 8.71
C LEU A 73 -8.45 -3.59 10.21
N LYS A 74 -8.94 -2.40 10.55
CA LYS A 74 -9.28 -2.04 11.93
C LYS A 74 -10.42 -2.88 12.50
N GLU A 75 -11.49 -3.12 11.74
CA GLU A 75 -12.62 -3.99 12.15
C GLU A 75 -12.15 -5.42 12.49
N TYR A 76 -11.15 -5.93 11.78
CA TYR A 76 -10.54 -7.23 12.02
C TYR A 76 -9.32 -7.18 12.95
N SER A 77 -9.15 -6.11 13.75
CA SER A 77 -8.07 -6.01 14.75
C SER A 77 -6.66 -6.17 14.16
N ILE A 78 -6.47 -5.70 12.93
CA ILE A 78 -5.16 -5.58 12.29
C ILE A 78 -4.67 -4.15 12.49
N ASP A 79 -3.86 -3.96 13.52
CA ASP A 79 -3.35 -2.66 13.92
C ASP A 79 -2.26 -2.18 12.97
N LEU A 80 -2.27 -0.88 12.69
CA LEU A 80 -1.33 -0.20 11.81
C LEU A 80 -0.50 0.80 12.60
N THR A 81 0.73 1.02 12.14
CA THR A 81 1.62 2.06 12.70
C THR A 81 1.76 3.27 11.79
N SER A 82 1.70 3.08 10.46
CA SER A 82 1.62 4.18 9.50
C SER A 82 1.23 3.69 8.10
N ILE A 83 0.78 4.62 7.26
CA ILE A 83 0.56 4.39 5.82
C ILE A 83 1.27 5.47 5.00
N ARG A 84 2.01 5.02 3.98
CA ARG A 84 2.92 5.88 3.20
C ARG A 84 2.84 5.56 1.72
N ILE A 85 3.08 6.54 0.86
CA ILE A 85 3.37 6.31 -0.55
C ILE A 85 4.88 6.29 -0.76
N ASN A 86 5.36 5.42 -1.65
CA ASN A 86 6.77 5.23 -1.94
C ASN A 86 7.04 5.20 -3.45
N GLY A 87 8.29 4.92 -3.83
CA GLY A 87 8.70 4.57 -5.19
C GLY A 87 8.62 5.72 -6.17
N GLY A 88 8.35 5.38 -7.43
CA GLY A 88 8.24 6.37 -8.51
C GLY A 88 7.13 7.39 -8.24
N ALA A 89 6.01 6.98 -7.65
CA ALA A 89 4.90 7.88 -7.36
C ALA A 89 5.28 8.92 -6.29
N ALA A 90 6.01 8.54 -5.24
CA ALA A 90 6.53 9.50 -4.27
C ALA A 90 7.56 10.45 -4.91
N SER A 91 8.44 9.94 -5.78
CA SER A 91 9.40 10.77 -6.51
C SER A 91 8.70 11.79 -7.42
N TYR A 92 7.63 11.40 -8.12
CA TYR A 92 6.81 12.30 -8.94
C TYR A 92 6.24 13.46 -8.14
N VAL A 93 5.79 13.20 -6.90
CA VAL A 93 5.29 14.26 -6.01
C VAL A 93 6.38 15.29 -5.69
N LEU A 94 7.60 14.82 -5.42
CA LEU A 94 8.67 15.68 -4.92
C LEU A 94 9.41 16.45 -6.02
N VAL A 95 9.51 15.87 -7.22
CA VAL A 95 10.28 16.45 -8.33
C VAL A 95 9.42 17.44 -9.12
N ASN A 96 10.03 18.55 -9.53
CA ASN A 96 9.42 19.51 -10.44
C ASN A 96 9.85 19.25 -11.90
N ASP A 97 9.43 18.09 -12.42
CA ASP A 97 9.65 17.71 -13.81
C ASP A 97 8.32 17.20 -14.38
N SER A 98 7.78 17.93 -15.37
CA SER A 98 6.53 17.59 -16.04
C SER A 98 6.61 16.32 -16.88
N ASN A 99 7.82 15.88 -17.23
CA ASN A 99 8.05 14.66 -18.02
C ASN A 99 8.26 13.43 -17.12
N PHE A 100 8.35 13.60 -15.81
CA PHE A 100 8.52 12.48 -14.90
C PHE A 100 7.26 11.63 -14.88
N VAL A 101 7.42 10.34 -15.17
CA VAL A 101 6.35 9.34 -15.14
C VAL A 101 6.66 8.29 -14.09
N TYR A 102 5.63 7.82 -13.39
CA TYR A 102 5.72 6.70 -12.47
C TYR A 102 4.97 5.50 -13.02
N ARG A 103 5.50 4.31 -12.76
CA ARG A 103 4.93 3.05 -13.25
C ARG A 103 3.93 2.44 -12.29
N ASP A 104 4.14 2.58 -11.00
CA ASP A 104 3.35 1.92 -9.97
C ASP A 104 3.00 2.92 -8.87
N ILE A 105 1.88 2.70 -8.18
CA ILE A 105 1.46 3.44 -6.99
C ILE A 105 1.76 2.55 -5.79
N ASP A 106 2.97 2.72 -5.24
CA ASP A 106 3.48 1.89 -4.15
C ASP A 106 2.98 2.40 -2.79
N ILE A 107 2.06 1.68 -2.17
CA ILE A 107 1.53 1.98 -0.84
C ILE A 107 2.19 1.07 0.18
N LEU A 108 2.93 1.66 1.11
CA LEU A 108 3.47 0.98 2.27
C LEU A 108 2.50 1.10 3.45
N ILE A 109 1.99 -0.03 3.91
CA ILE A 109 1.10 -0.14 5.06
C ILE A 109 1.91 -0.82 6.17
N HIS A 110 2.41 -0.05 7.12
CA HIS A 110 3.15 -0.61 8.24
C HIS A 110 2.19 -1.18 9.27
N ILE A 111 2.24 -2.48 9.48
CA ILE A 111 1.37 -3.20 10.40
C ILE A 111 2.10 -3.46 11.72
N LYS A 112 1.36 -3.42 12.82
CA LYS A 112 1.83 -3.86 14.14
C LYS A 112 1.47 -5.33 14.39
N THR A 113 0.34 -5.78 13.86
CA THR A 113 -0.11 -7.17 13.97
C THR A 113 0.72 -8.07 13.03
N PRO A 114 1.45 -9.08 13.54
CA PRO A 114 2.33 -9.92 12.71
C PRO A 114 1.59 -10.67 11.60
N LEU A 115 2.18 -10.75 10.40
CA LEU A 115 1.57 -11.41 9.24
C LEU A 115 1.33 -12.92 9.45
N SER A 116 2.09 -13.56 10.32
CA SER A 116 1.98 -14.98 10.66
C SER A 116 1.05 -15.24 11.84
N SER A 117 0.62 -14.20 12.58
CA SER A 117 -0.26 -14.39 13.74
C SER A 117 -1.62 -14.90 13.30
N GLU A 118 -2.18 -15.83 14.07
CA GLU A 118 -3.49 -16.40 13.79
C GLU A 118 -4.59 -15.62 14.52
N GLN A 119 -5.69 -15.35 13.82
CA GLN A 119 -6.86 -14.71 14.40
C GLN A 119 -8.14 -15.42 13.99
N LYS A 120 -9.14 -15.40 14.89
CA LYS A 120 -10.47 -15.91 14.58
C LYS A 120 -11.20 -14.91 13.71
N THR A 121 -11.75 -15.38 12.59
CA THR A 121 -12.59 -14.55 11.72
C THR A 121 -13.76 -15.35 11.18
N LYS A 122 -14.82 -14.64 10.82
CA LYS A 122 -15.96 -15.17 10.05
C LYS A 122 -15.89 -14.76 8.58
N LEU A 123 -14.95 -13.88 8.21
CA LEU A 123 -14.70 -13.54 6.82
C LEU A 123 -14.57 -14.82 6.03
N PHE A 124 -15.32 -14.97 4.93
CA PHE A 124 -15.19 -16.08 3.99
C PHE A 124 -15.66 -17.43 4.55
N SER A 125 -16.24 -17.43 5.76
CA SER A 125 -16.91 -18.59 6.33
C SER A 125 -18.20 -18.86 5.57
N SER A 126 -18.34 -20.05 4.97
CA SER A 126 -19.52 -20.43 4.18
C SER A 126 -20.77 -20.67 5.04
N ASN A 127 -20.58 -20.95 6.33
CA ASN A 127 -21.64 -21.21 7.30
C ASN A 127 -21.68 -20.16 8.42
N ASN A 128 -20.95 -19.05 8.28
CA ASN A 128 -20.82 -17.99 9.29
C ASN A 128 -20.21 -18.44 10.64
N GLU A 129 -19.58 -19.62 10.66
CA GLU A 129 -18.81 -20.10 11.80
C GLU A 129 -17.41 -19.47 11.84
N PRO A 130 -16.92 -19.04 13.00
CA PRO A 130 -15.55 -18.54 13.12
C PRO A 130 -14.54 -19.65 12.81
N TYR A 131 -13.49 -19.33 12.06
CA TYR A 131 -12.32 -20.18 11.88
C TYR A 131 -11.05 -19.39 12.14
N LEU A 132 -9.95 -20.11 12.33
CA LEU A 132 -8.63 -19.57 12.62
C LEU A 132 -7.81 -19.50 11.32
N CYS A 133 -7.21 -18.35 11.02
CA CYS A 133 -6.26 -18.22 9.92
C CYS A 133 -5.25 -17.12 10.19
N ASP A 134 -4.14 -17.12 9.44
CA ASP A 134 -3.09 -16.12 9.58
C ASP A 134 -3.54 -14.75 9.06
N VAL A 135 -2.99 -13.69 9.66
CA VAL A 135 -3.32 -12.29 9.33
C VAL A 135 -3.14 -11.98 7.84
N TRP A 136 -2.15 -12.56 7.16
CA TRP A 136 -2.04 -12.35 5.72
C TRP A 136 -3.25 -12.88 4.94
N THR A 137 -3.78 -14.04 5.34
CA THR A 137 -5.01 -14.57 4.75
C THR A 137 -6.18 -13.64 5.01
N ILE A 138 -6.30 -13.06 6.21
CA ILE A 138 -7.33 -12.06 6.54
C ILE A 138 -7.18 -10.79 5.71
N ILE A 139 -5.95 -10.31 5.48
CA ILE A 139 -5.70 -9.13 4.63
C ILE A 139 -6.11 -9.38 3.18
N LYS A 140 -5.72 -10.51 2.59
CA LYS A 140 -6.17 -10.92 1.25
C LYS A 140 -7.69 -10.94 1.18
N CYS A 141 -8.31 -11.44 2.24
CA CYS A 141 -9.75 -11.51 2.37
C CYS A 141 -10.39 -10.11 2.34
N ILE A 142 -9.85 -9.18 3.12
CA ILE A 142 -10.29 -7.78 3.17
C ILE A 142 -10.16 -7.13 1.79
N VAL A 143 -8.99 -7.21 1.16
CA VAL A 143 -8.75 -6.61 -0.17
C VAL A 143 -9.72 -7.17 -1.21
N SER A 144 -9.92 -8.48 -1.23
CA SER A 144 -10.89 -9.13 -2.12
C SER A 144 -12.32 -8.63 -1.89
N SER A 145 -12.74 -8.48 -0.63
CA SER A 145 -14.07 -7.94 -0.31
C SER A 145 -14.25 -6.50 -0.81
N CYS A 146 -13.22 -5.66 -0.73
CA CYS A 146 -13.24 -4.29 -1.27
C CYS A 146 -13.37 -4.28 -2.80
N LEU A 147 -12.63 -5.15 -3.50
CA LEU A 147 -12.74 -5.31 -4.95
C LEU A 147 -14.15 -5.78 -5.35
N LEU A 148 -14.72 -6.70 -4.58
CA LEU A 148 -16.05 -7.23 -4.85
C LEU A 148 -17.14 -6.17 -4.68
N GLU A 149 -17.03 -5.29 -3.69
CA GLU A 149 -17.94 -4.15 -3.53
C GLU A 149 -17.93 -3.24 -4.77
N HIS A 150 -16.76 -3.04 -5.40
CA HIS A 150 -16.68 -2.29 -6.66
C HIS A 150 -17.28 -3.06 -7.84
N ILE A 151 -17.16 -4.40 -7.88
CA ILE A 151 -17.83 -5.24 -8.89
C ILE A 151 -19.34 -5.15 -8.74
N THR A 152 -19.85 -5.20 -7.50
CA THR A 152 -21.28 -5.12 -7.24
C THR A 152 -21.81 -3.75 -7.60
N ASP A 153 -21.10 -2.67 -7.31
CA ASP A 153 -21.50 -1.32 -7.72
C ASP A 153 -21.60 -1.19 -9.25
N VAL A 154 -20.67 -1.80 -10.00
CA VAL A 154 -20.76 -1.88 -11.47
C VAL A 154 -21.99 -2.69 -11.94
N LYS A 155 -22.41 -3.69 -11.15
CA LYS A 155 -23.55 -4.57 -11.45
C LYS A 155 -24.87 -4.13 -10.79
N ALA A 156 -24.86 -3.08 -9.96
CA ALA A 156 -25.92 -2.76 -9.01
C ALA A 156 -27.11 -2.07 -9.69
N ASN A 157 -27.89 -2.90 -10.36
CA ASN A 157 -29.34 -2.88 -10.30
C ASN A 157 -29.88 -4.01 -9.38
N GLN A 158 -29.08 -4.62 -8.50
CA GLN A 158 -29.58 -5.66 -7.60
C GLN A 158 -29.04 -5.51 -6.17
N GLN A 159 -29.97 -5.21 -5.26
CA GLN A 159 -29.81 -5.32 -3.82
C GLN A 159 -29.69 -6.81 -3.46
N GLN A 160 -28.62 -7.20 -2.78
CA GLN A 160 -28.64 -8.17 -1.68
C GLN A 160 -27.26 -8.29 -1.05
N SER A 161 -27.22 -8.22 0.27
CA SER A 161 -26.12 -8.67 1.12
C SER A 161 -25.97 -10.19 0.96
N GLN A 162 -25.28 -10.61 -0.10
CA GLN A 162 -24.98 -12.01 -0.37
C GLN A 162 -23.65 -12.37 0.29
N GLN A 163 -23.65 -13.39 1.15
CA GLN A 163 -22.42 -13.91 1.73
C GLN A 163 -21.69 -14.73 0.67
N TYR A 164 -20.48 -14.30 0.30
CA TYR A 164 -19.69 -14.96 -0.74
C TYR A 164 -18.83 -16.08 -0.15
N THR A 165 -18.67 -17.17 -0.92
CA THR A 165 -17.81 -18.30 -0.50
C THR A 165 -16.33 -17.90 -0.52
N HIS A 166 -15.52 -18.55 0.32
CA HIS A 166 -14.06 -18.36 0.33
C HIS A 166 -13.45 -18.52 -1.07
N HIS A 167 -13.86 -19.57 -1.80
CA HIS A 167 -13.38 -19.84 -3.15
C HIS A 167 -13.69 -18.69 -4.12
N TYR A 168 -14.91 -18.12 -4.06
CA TYR A 168 -15.30 -17.02 -4.95
C TYR A 168 -14.45 -15.78 -4.71
N LEU A 169 -14.23 -15.42 -3.45
CA LEU A 169 -13.43 -14.27 -3.10
C LEU A 169 -11.93 -14.47 -3.38
N SER A 170 -11.38 -15.68 -3.19
CA SER A 170 -10.02 -16.00 -3.65
C SER A 170 -9.91 -15.79 -5.16
N ASN A 171 -10.89 -16.32 -5.92
CA ASN A 171 -10.93 -16.16 -7.37
C ASN A 171 -11.01 -14.69 -7.81
N VAL A 172 -11.75 -13.84 -7.09
CA VAL A 172 -11.75 -12.39 -7.33
C VAL A 172 -10.33 -11.82 -7.18
N LEU A 173 -9.65 -12.12 -6.07
CA LEU A 173 -8.31 -11.59 -5.83
C LEU A 173 -7.30 -12.11 -6.87
N ASP A 174 -7.30 -13.40 -7.13
CA ASP A 174 -6.41 -14.07 -8.10
C ASP A 174 -6.66 -13.56 -9.54
N THR A 175 -7.87 -13.10 -9.82
CA THR A 175 -8.20 -12.45 -11.10
C THR A 175 -7.56 -11.07 -11.23
N TYR A 176 -7.64 -10.22 -10.20
CA TYR A 176 -7.20 -8.81 -10.30
C TYR A 176 -5.75 -8.57 -9.86
N ALA A 177 -5.16 -9.49 -9.10
CA ALA A 177 -3.79 -9.37 -8.63
C ALA A 177 -2.82 -10.06 -9.60
N ASN A 178 -1.80 -9.34 -10.06
CA ASN A 178 -0.72 -9.92 -10.89
C ASN A 178 0.50 -10.37 -10.05
N LYS A 179 0.59 -9.91 -8.78
CA LYS A 179 1.58 -10.37 -7.81
C LYS A 179 0.92 -10.56 -6.45
N ASN A 180 1.23 -11.67 -5.80
CA ASN A 180 0.83 -12.01 -4.44
C ASN A 180 2.03 -12.68 -3.76
N ILE A 181 2.78 -11.91 -2.98
CA ILE A 181 4.06 -12.33 -2.40
C ILE A 181 3.98 -12.18 -0.88
N LYS A 182 4.49 -13.17 -0.15
CA LYS A 182 4.73 -13.08 1.30
C LYS A 182 6.17 -13.50 1.58
N ILE A 183 6.93 -12.61 2.20
CA ILE A 183 8.25 -12.88 2.74
C ILE A 183 8.11 -12.91 4.27
N SER A 184 8.60 -13.97 4.90
CA SER A 184 8.48 -14.18 6.34
C SER A 184 9.79 -14.72 6.89
N SER A 185 10.59 -13.82 7.46
CA SER A 185 11.82 -14.13 8.18
C SER A 185 11.97 -13.19 9.37
N GLU A 186 12.86 -13.52 10.31
CA GLU A 186 13.08 -12.70 11.51
C GLU A 186 13.52 -11.26 11.18
N GLN A 187 14.23 -11.05 10.08
CA GLN A 187 14.79 -9.75 9.70
C GLN A 187 14.02 -9.07 8.55
N ASP A 188 13.18 -9.81 7.83
CA ASP A 188 12.43 -9.33 6.66
C ASP A 188 11.07 -10.04 6.66
N SER A 189 10.02 -9.31 7.07
CA SER A 189 8.64 -9.78 7.14
C SER A 189 7.73 -8.75 6.48
N TRP A 190 7.25 -9.08 5.28
CA TRP A 190 6.35 -8.23 4.50
C TRP A 190 5.57 -9.05 3.49
N ALA A 191 4.42 -8.52 3.06
CA ALA A 191 3.62 -9.09 1.98
C ALA A 191 3.26 -8.00 0.97
N LEU A 192 3.02 -8.41 -0.28
CA LEU A 192 2.70 -7.53 -1.40
C LEU A 192 1.55 -8.11 -2.20
N LEU A 193 0.55 -7.27 -2.45
CA LEU A 193 -0.46 -7.47 -3.49
C LEU A 193 -0.34 -6.37 -4.52
N SER A 194 -0.14 -6.73 -5.79
CA SER A 194 -0.12 -5.77 -6.89
C SER A 194 -1.39 -5.96 -7.72
N LEU A 195 -2.24 -4.94 -7.72
CA LEU A 195 -3.49 -4.91 -8.49
C LEU A 195 -3.19 -4.37 -9.88
N GLN A 196 -3.59 -5.12 -10.89
CA GLN A 196 -3.10 -4.94 -12.25
C GLN A 196 -3.77 -3.78 -12.98
N ASN A 197 -2.98 -2.94 -13.61
CA ASN A 197 -3.42 -1.97 -14.61
C ASN A 197 -2.54 -2.09 -15.87
N TYR A 198 -3.13 -2.49 -17.00
CA TYR A 198 -2.39 -2.72 -18.25
C TYR A 198 -1.81 -1.45 -18.87
N ALA A 199 -2.30 -0.26 -18.48
CA ALA A 199 -1.75 1.02 -18.92
C ALA A 199 -0.56 1.51 -18.07
N GLY A 200 -0.08 0.68 -17.12
CA GLY A 200 0.81 1.11 -16.03
C GLY A 200 -0.01 1.64 -14.86
N GLN A 201 0.62 2.24 -13.86
CA GLN A 201 0.01 2.64 -12.59
C GLN A 201 -0.66 1.47 -11.85
N ASN A 202 0.03 0.33 -11.71
CA ASN A 202 -0.47 -0.74 -10.85
C ASN A 202 -0.61 -0.21 -9.42
N LEU A 203 -1.65 -0.63 -8.70
CA LEU A 203 -1.81 -0.29 -7.29
C LEU A 203 -1.16 -1.39 -6.44
N GLU A 204 0.00 -1.07 -5.87
CA GLU A 204 0.79 -2.02 -5.09
C GLU A 204 0.57 -1.78 -3.59
N LEU A 205 -0.07 -2.72 -2.91
CA LEU A 205 -0.29 -2.72 -1.47
C LEU A 205 0.76 -3.58 -0.78
N LYS A 206 1.73 -2.94 -0.14
CA LYS A 206 2.80 -3.61 0.59
C LYS A 206 2.57 -3.51 2.10
N PHE A 207 2.27 -4.63 2.73
CA PHE A 207 2.06 -4.76 4.16
C PHE A 207 3.39 -5.09 4.83
N VAL A 208 3.89 -4.17 5.65
CA VAL A 208 5.24 -4.23 6.22
C VAL A 208 5.17 -4.43 7.71
N GLU A 209 5.68 -5.56 8.19
CA GLU A 209 5.98 -5.77 9.61
C GLU A 209 7.42 -5.30 9.88
N HIS A 210 8.40 -5.90 9.19
CA HIS A 210 9.81 -5.54 9.27
C HIS A 210 10.46 -5.58 7.88
N LEU A 211 11.27 -4.57 7.53
CA LEU A 211 12.07 -4.57 6.31
C LEU A 211 13.55 -4.65 6.65
N LYS A 212 14.25 -5.66 6.12
CA LYS A 212 15.71 -5.80 6.31
C LYS A 212 16.48 -4.62 5.71
N ARG A 213 15.97 -4.09 4.60
CA ARG A 213 16.46 -2.86 3.95
C ARG A 213 15.27 -2.05 3.50
N GLN A 214 15.21 -0.79 3.92
CA GLN A 214 14.13 0.11 3.52
C GLN A 214 14.30 0.59 2.07
N TRP A 215 15.55 0.69 1.59
CA TRP A 215 15.87 1.27 0.29
C TRP A 215 16.98 0.47 -0.40
N GLN A 216 16.86 0.27 -1.71
CA GLN A 216 17.90 -0.31 -2.55
C GLN A 216 18.44 0.69 -3.58
N PHE A 217 17.60 1.64 -4.00
CA PHE A 217 17.92 2.69 -4.98
C PHE A 217 17.41 4.07 -4.52
N SER A 218 17.97 5.14 -5.07
CA SER A 218 17.60 6.52 -4.72
C SER A 218 16.14 6.85 -5.04
N VAL A 219 15.59 6.26 -6.12
CA VAL A 219 14.19 6.43 -6.53
C VAL A 219 13.19 5.85 -5.54
N ASP A 220 13.63 4.89 -4.72
CA ASP A 220 12.81 4.30 -3.68
C ASP A 220 12.99 5.03 -2.36
N SER A 221 13.87 6.01 -2.22
CA SER A 221 14.29 6.55 -0.90
C SER A 221 13.31 7.54 -0.26
N PHE A 222 12.17 7.81 -0.90
CA PHE A 222 11.21 8.81 -0.45
C PHE A 222 9.88 8.16 -0.05
N GLN A 223 9.54 8.29 1.23
CA GLN A 223 8.22 7.92 1.74
C GLN A 223 7.46 9.16 2.21
N ILE A 224 6.24 9.33 1.71
CA ILE A 224 5.36 10.44 2.10
C ILE A 224 4.23 9.88 2.96
N ASN A 225 4.00 10.47 4.14
CA ASN A 225 2.91 10.06 5.04
C ASN A 225 1.54 10.35 4.39
N LEU A 226 0.68 9.35 4.32
CA LEU A 226 -0.67 9.48 3.76
C LEU A 226 -1.76 9.70 4.80
N GLU A 227 -1.47 9.50 6.10
CA GLU A 227 -2.47 9.64 7.17
C GLU A 227 -3.26 10.96 7.13
N PRO A 228 -2.67 12.14 6.84
CA PRO A 228 -3.44 13.39 6.80
C PRO A 228 -4.48 13.47 5.65
N LEU A 229 -4.41 12.55 4.68
CA LEU A 229 -5.27 12.53 3.50
C LEU A 229 -6.26 11.35 3.48
N LEU A 230 -6.17 10.43 4.44
CA LEU A 230 -6.98 9.22 4.52
C LEU A 230 -7.95 9.27 5.69
#